data_AF-A0A9N8WE09-F1
#
_entry.id   AF-A0A9N8WE09-F1
#
_cell.length_a   1.000
_cell.length_b   1.000
_cell.length_c   1.000
_cell.angle_alpha   90.00
_cell.angle_beta   90.00
_cell.angle_gamma   90.00
#
_symmetry.space_group_name_H-M   'P 1'
#
loop_
_entity.id
_entity.type
_entity.pdbx_description
1 polymer ?
#
loop_
_entity_poly.entity_id
_entity_poly.type
_entity_poly.pdbx_seq_one_letter_code
_entity_poly.pdbx_strand_id
1 'polypeptide(L)'
;MRLSFVLKSLNRPYSIIGLNSSLFRGNVSYSFTSFRFHSSIPFTNNIGYSISSNITKHEVNKFNRGIASVTGTGEISNDDEVSKSTFSRVDIPKEVMIAHRKHKKYYENNYTLGYVNYELLEDFPAWLEGLGLKPMAPYFKDKKWQDIVQMKHQDLKYLGIHNKFIRHKLAKHFWIVRQDMVFKDGIRLPRLEKEPNDNWNGAKFSIDYNILKDEECFLNSIGYDFGALLPLFRGKKWNEMIELNKEDMINLGFTNQIKMNIMCSAFRKYKKAI
;
A
#
# COMPACT_ATOMS: atom_id res chain seq x y z
N MET A 1 48.30 20.08 -33.13
CA MET A 1 47.05 19.33 -33.41
C MET A 1 45.92 19.95 -32.59
N ARG A 2 45.01 20.69 -33.24
CA ARG A 2 43.84 21.30 -32.61
C ARG A 2 42.61 20.45 -32.96
N LEU A 3 41.95 19.90 -31.95
CA LEU A 3 40.67 19.20 -32.09
C LEU A 3 39.54 20.21 -31.88
N SER A 4 38.86 20.58 -32.96
CA SER A 4 37.63 21.37 -32.97
C SER A 4 36.43 20.42 -32.95
N PHE A 5 35.67 20.43 -31.85
CA PHE A 5 34.37 19.76 -31.73
C PHE A 5 33.28 20.64 -32.35
N VAL A 6 32.62 20.14 -33.40
CA VAL A 6 31.46 20.75 -34.05
C VAL A 6 30.20 20.14 -33.44
N LEU A 7 29.44 20.94 -32.69
CA LEU A 7 28.08 20.60 -32.26
C LEU A 7 27.11 20.87 -33.42
N LYS A 8 26.58 19.81 -34.03
CA LYS A 8 25.42 19.89 -34.94
C LYS A 8 24.14 19.91 -34.11
N SER A 9 23.45 21.04 -34.10
CA SER A 9 22.07 21.17 -33.63
C SER A 9 21.11 20.52 -34.64
N LEU A 10 20.26 19.60 -34.16
CA LEU A 10 19.15 19.05 -34.93
C LEU A 10 17.90 19.88 -34.65
N ASN A 11 17.68 20.90 -35.47
CA ASN A 11 16.37 21.52 -35.66
C ASN A 11 15.49 20.57 -36.50
N ARG A 12 14.38 20.07 -35.93
CA ARG A 12 13.28 19.49 -36.71
C ARG A 12 12.11 20.47 -36.70
N PRO A 13 11.62 20.94 -37.87
CA PRO A 13 10.40 21.71 -37.94
C PRO A 13 9.19 20.78 -37.85
N TYR A 14 8.27 21.07 -36.93
CA TYR A 14 6.94 20.46 -36.93
C TYR A 14 6.10 21.11 -38.03
N SER A 15 5.68 20.31 -38.99
CA SER A 15 4.69 20.67 -40.00
C SER A 15 3.32 20.78 -39.32
N ILE A 16 2.79 22.00 -39.25
CA ILE A 16 1.42 22.28 -38.85
C ILE A 16 0.50 21.88 -40.01
N ILE A 17 -0.20 20.77 -39.88
CA ILE A 17 -1.32 20.44 -40.75
C ILE A 17 -2.53 21.19 -40.22
N GLY A 18 -2.98 22.18 -40.99
CA GLY A 18 -4.22 22.90 -40.75
C GLY A 18 -5.42 21.97 -40.93
N LEU A 19 -6.26 21.90 -39.90
CA LEU A 19 -7.61 21.38 -40.00
C LEU A 19 -8.60 22.53 -39.76
N ASN A 20 -9.56 22.58 -40.67
CA ASN A 20 -10.52 23.64 -40.87
C ASN A 20 -11.38 23.91 -39.64
N SER A 21 -11.51 25.20 -39.34
CA SER A 21 -12.50 25.78 -38.45
C SER A 21 -13.87 25.82 -39.11
N SER A 22 -14.86 25.16 -38.52
CA SER A 22 -16.27 25.52 -38.72
C SER A 22 -17.08 25.25 -37.45
N LEU A 23 -17.57 26.37 -36.88
CA LEU A 23 -18.88 26.54 -36.25
C LEU A 23 -19.28 25.57 -35.12
N PHE A 24 -19.03 25.96 -33.87
CA PHE A 24 -20.02 25.81 -32.79
C PHE A 24 -19.74 26.88 -31.70
N ARG A 25 -20.42 28.03 -31.80
CA ARG A 25 -20.56 28.98 -30.69
C ARG A 25 -21.75 28.54 -29.84
N GLY A 26 -21.48 27.81 -28.76
CA GLY A 26 -22.41 27.62 -27.65
C GLY A 26 -21.82 28.28 -26.42
N ASN A 27 -22.26 29.49 -26.10
CA ASN A 27 -21.94 30.16 -24.83
C ASN A 27 -22.69 29.43 -23.72
N VAL A 28 -21.97 28.65 -22.91
CA VAL A 28 -22.48 28.19 -21.61
C VAL A 28 -21.67 28.88 -20.52
N SER A 29 -22.25 29.93 -19.95
CA SER A 29 -21.70 30.60 -18.78
C SER A 29 -21.96 29.73 -17.55
N TYR A 30 -20.93 29.06 -17.05
CA TYR A 30 -20.97 28.45 -15.73
C TYR A 30 -20.44 29.46 -14.71
N SER A 31 -21.35 30.02 -13.92
CA SER A 31 -21.00 30.77 -12.71
C SER A 31 -20.41 29.78 -11.70
N PHE A 32 -19.08 29.78 -11.55
CA PHE A 32 -18.40 29.06 -10.47
C PHE A 32 -18.64 29.80 -9.15
N THR A 33 -19.63 29.34 -8.38
CA THR A 33 -19.70 29.67 -6.97
C THR A 33 -18.55 28.95 -6.26
N SER A 34 -17.63 29.74 -5.70
CA SER A 34 -16.52 29.29 -4.87
C SER A 34 -17.06 28.59 -3.62
N PHE A 35 -17.34 27.29 -3.71
CA PHE A 35 -17.53 26.45 -2.55
C PHE A 35 -16.16 26.07 -1.97
N ARG A 36 -15.72 26.85 -0.98
CA ARG A 36 -14.64 26.43 -0.07
C ARG A 36 -15.17 25.31 0.82
N PHE A 37 -15.10 24.07 0.35
CA PHE A 37 -15.23 22.91 1.21
C PHE A 37 -13.87 22.62 1.86
N HIS A 38 -13.75 22.92 3.16
CA HIS A 38 -12.75 22.30 4.02
C HIS A 38 -13.10 20.82 4.18
N SER A 39 -12.74 19.99 3.20
CA SER A 39 -12.84 18.54 3.31
C SER A 39 -11.52 17.98 3.82
N SER A 40 -11.31 18.09 5.13
CA SER A 40 -10.43 17.19 5.88
C SER A 40 -11.11 15.81 5.90
N ILE A 41 -11.05 15.07 4.79
CA ILE A 41 -11.42 13.65 4.79
C ILE A 41 -10.12 12.87 4.91
N PRO A 42 -9.76 12.37 6.10
CA PRO A 42 -8.63 11.47 6.18
C PRO A 42 -9.05 10.16 5.53
N PHE A 43 -8.31 9.73 4.49
CA PHE A 43 -8.17 8.31 4.20
C PHE A 43 -7.45 7.70 5.40
N THR A 44 -8.19 7.41 6.47
CA THR A 44 -7.67 6.53 7.51
C THR A 44 -7.71 5.14 6.92
N ASN A 45 -6.55 4.69 6.42
CA ASN A 45 -6.13 3.34 6.77
C ASN A 45 -6.04 3.33 8.30
N ASN A 46 -7.18 3.17 8.97
CA ASN A 46 -7.27 3.04 10.41
C ASN A 46 -6.81 1.63 10.80
N ILE A 47 -5.54 1.35 10.49
CA ILE A 47 -4.75 0.31 11.12
C ILE A 47 -3.77 1.08 12.00
N GLY A 48 -4.32 1.83 12.94
CA GLY A 48 -3.56 2.24 14.11
C GLY A 48 -3.13 0.96 14.79
N TYR A 49 -1.81 0.73 14.87
CA TYR A 49 -1.31 -0.01 16.01
C TYR A 49 -1.83 0.76 17.22
N SER A 50 -2.75 0.16 17.97
CA SER A 50 -3.01 0.59 19.34
C SER A 50 -1.73 0.29 20.11
N ILE A 51 -0.74 1.17 19.96
CA ILE A 51 0.29 1.35 20.96
C ILE A 51 -0.47 2.13 22.03
N SER A 52 -1.05 1.42 23.00
CA SER A 52 -1.74 2.07 24.11
C SER A 52 -0.69 2.84 24.91
N SER A 53 -0.43 4.09 24.54
CA SER A 53 0.18 5.05 25.44
C SER A 53 -0.85 5.28 26.55
N ASN A 54 -0.52 4.85 27.76
CA ASN A 54 -1.27 5.20 28.96
C ASN A 54 -1.33 6.74 29.04
N ILE A 55 -2.45 7.37 28.67
CA ILE A 55 -2.83 8.74 29.07
C ILE A 55 -4.35 8.88 28.81
N THR A 56 -5.04 9.32 29.88
CA THR A 56 -6.45 9.72 30.03
C THR A 56 -7.57 8.71 29.74
N LYS A 57 -8.16 8.23 30.86
CA LYS A 57 -9.51 7.64 30.90
C LYS A 57 -10.53 8.71 30.44
N HIS A 58 -11.12 8.54 29.27
CA HIS A 58 -12.36 9.23 28.94
C HIS A 58 -13.55 8.35 29.36
N GLU A 59 -14.40 8.90 30.21
CA GLU A 59 -15.70 8.33 30.56
C GLU A 59 -16.54 8.12 29.31
N VAL A 60 -16.95 6.89 29.06
CA VAL A 60 -17.90 6.55 28.01
C VAL A 60 -19.30 6.84 28.54
N ASN A 61 -19.93 7.90 28.03
CA ASN A 61 -21.35 8.15 28.22
C ASN A 61 -22.17 6.98 27.67
N LYS A 62 -22.87 6.27 28.56
CA LYS A 62 -23.87 5.25 28.23
C LYS A 62 -25.01 5.88 27.45
N PHE A 63 -25.13 5.54 26.17
CA PHE A 63 -26.35 5.76 25.39
C PHE A 63 -27.34 4.63 25.70
N ASN A 64 -28.39 4.94 26.46
CA ASN A 64 -29.54 4.07 26.63
C ASN A 64 -30.44 4.14 25.39
N ARG A 65 -30.40 3.12 24.52
CA ARG A 65 -31.45 2.89 23.53
C ARG A 65 -32.34 1.76 24.03
N GLY A 66 -33.58 2.09 24.35
CA GLY A 66 -34.61 1.13 24.74
C GLY A 66 -35.03 0.24 23.57
N ILE A 67 -35.05 -1.06 23.80
CA ILE A 67 -35.69 -2.06 22.92
C ILE A 67 -36.55 -2.96 23.81
N ALA A 68 -37.74 -3.27 23.30
CA ALA A 68 -38.87 -3.90 23.94
C ALA A 68 -38.58 -5.25 24.64
N SER A 69 -39.31 -5.46 25.74
CA SER A 69 -39.33 -6.70 26.51
C SER A 69 -40.09 -7.81 25.79
N VAL A 70 -39.42 -8.91 25.49
CA VAL A 70 -40.06 -10.21 25.23
C VAL A 70 -39.77 -11.09 26.44
N THR A 71 -40.81 -11.39 27.20
CA THR A 71 -40.79 -12.31 28.34
C THR A 71 -40.78 -13.75 27.84
N GLY A 72 -39.63 -14.41 27.93
CA GLY A 72 -39.50 -15.85 27.78
C GLY A 72 -38.61 -16.38 28.90
N THR A 73 -39.22 -16.94 29.94
CA THR A 73 -38.56 -17.65 31.04
C THR A 73 -38.00 -18.97 30.53
N GLY A 74 -36.71 -18.97 30.19
CA GLY A 74 -35.90 -20.16 30.02
C GLY A 74 -34.61 -19.96 30.81
N GLU A 75 -34.46 -20.68 31.92
CA GLU A 75 -33.23 -20.74 32.70
C GLU A 75 -32.14 -21.39 31.84
N ILE A 76 -31.24 -20.56 31.29
CA ILE A 76 -29.97 -20.98 30.71
C ILE A 76 -28.90 -20.52 31.69
N SER A 77 -28.31 -21.49 32.40
CA SER A 77 -27.13 -21.30 33.24
C SER A 77 -25.95 -20.89 32.37
N ASN A 78 -25.71 -19.58 32.28
CA ASN A 78 -24.56 -18.98 31.62
C ASN A 78 -23.40 -18.82 32.61
N ASP A 79 -22.73 -19.92 32.93
CA ASP A 79 -21.40 -19.91 33.54
C ASP A 79 -20.33 -19.95 32.44
N ASP A 80 -20.41 -19.01 31.50
CA ASP A 80 -19.32 -18.76 30.55
C ASP A 80 -18.30 -17.84 31.23
N GLU A 81 -17.39 -18.48 31.97
CA GLU A 81 -16.20 -17.86 32.52
C GLU A 81 -15.29 -17.41 31.36
N VAL A 82 -15.52 -16.19 30.87
CA VAL A 82 -14.68 -15.52 29.87
C VAL A 82 -13.31 -15.31 30.49
N SER A 83 -12.44 -16.32 30.33
CA SER A 83 -11.04 -16.29 30.68
C SER A 83 -10.40 -15.11 29.96
N LYS A 84 -10.23 -14.00 30.69
CA LYS A 84 -9.42 -12.87 30.25
C LYS A 84 -7.99 -13.37 30.14
N SER A 85 -7.60 -13.80 28.94
CA SER A 85 -6.23 -14.21 28.67
C SER A 85 -5.31 -13.03 28.95
N THR A 86 -4.62 -13.08 30.08
CA THR A 86 -3.61 -12.10 30.48
C THR A 86 -2.39 -12.29 29.60
N PHE A 87 -2.44 -11.78 28.37
CA PHE A 87 -1.24 -11.70 27.53
C PHE A 87 -0.27 -10.73 28.21
N SER A 88 0.88 -11.25 28.65
CA SER A 88 2.00 -10.43 29.09
C SER A 88 2.38 -9.48 27.95
N ARG A 89 2.47 -8.19 28.26
CA ARG A 89 2.94 -7.18 27.30
C ARG A 89 4.39 -7.50 26.96
N VAL A 90 4.64 -7.93 25.72
CA VAL A 90 6.00 -8.08 25.20
C VAL A 90 6.57 -6.70 24.92
N ASP A 91 7.70 -6.37 25.56
CA ASP A 91 8.38 -5.10 25.35
C ASP A 91 9.05 -5.08 23.97
N ILE A 92 8.51 -4.23 23.07
CA ILE A 92 9.09 -4.01 21.75
C ILE A 92 10.33 -3.12 21.91
N PRO A 93 11.51 -3.51 21.37
CA PRO A 93 12.70 -2.67 21.42
C PRO A 93 12.46 -1.27 20.84
N LYS A 94 13.01 -0.23 21.49
CA LYS A 94 12.78 1.17 21.11
C LYS A 94 13.27 1.47 19.69
N GLU A 95 14.35 0.81 19.28
CA GLU A 95 14.98 0.92 17.97
C GLU A 95 14.01 0.52 16.85
N VAL A 96 13.23 -0.54 17.08
CA VAL A 96 12.21 -1.03 16.14
C VAL A 96 11.10 0.00 15.97
N MET A 97 10.65 0.61 17.08
CA MET A 97 9.65 1.68 17.04
C MET A 97 10.15 2.93 16.30
N ILE A 98 11.42 3.31 16.51
CA ILE A 98 12.05 4.45 15.83
C ILE A 98 12.14 4.17 14.32
N ALA A 99 12.62 2.99 13.94
CA ALA A 99 12.71 2.58 12.54
C ALA A 99 11.34 2.59 11.86
N HIS A 100 10.31 2.04 12.51
CA HIS A 100 8.94 2.04 12.00
C HIS A 100 8.39 3.46 11.82
N ARG A 101 8.59 4.36 12.79
CA ARG A 101 8.17 5.77 12.69
C ARG A 101 8.90 6.49 11.56
N LYS A 102 10.20 6.27 11.40
CA LYS A 102 11.01 6.86 10.32
C LYS A 102 10.49 6.39 8.95
N HIS A 103 10.26 5.09 8.79
CA HIS A 103 9.70 4.51 7.57
C HIS A 103 8.32 5.08 7.26
N LYS A 104 7.42 5.15 8.25
CA LYS A 104 6.09 5.73 8.10
C LYS A 104 6.14 7.20 7.64
N LYS A 105 6.97 8.02 8.28
CA LYS A 105 7.14 9.43 7.91
C LYS A 105 7.72 9.59 6.50
N TYR A 106 8.71 8.78 6.14
CA TYR A 106 9.25 8.75 4.80
C TYR A 106 8.16 8.38 3.78
N TYR A 107 7.34 7.38 4.07
CA TYR A 107 6.24 6.98 3.20
C TYR A 107 5.22 8.11 3.01
N GLU A 108 4.79 8.74 4.10
CA GLU A 108 3.84 9.85 4.09
C GLU A 108 4.31 11.01 3.21
N ASN A 109 5.60 11.35 3.32
CA ASN A 109 6.21 12.47 2.61
C ASN A 109 6.49 12.23 1.12
N ASN A 110 6.39 10.99 0.62
CA ASN A 110 6.80 10.67 -0.75
C ASN A 110 5.73 9.97 -1.60
N TYR A 111 4.76 9.29 -0.98
CA TYR A 111 3.83 8.39 -1.69
C TYR A 111 2.34 8.71 -1.44
N THR A 112 2.02 9.72 -0.64
CA THR A 112 0.62 10.05 -0.34
C THR A 112 0.08 11.14 -1.27
N LEU A 113 -1.24 11.13 -1.49
CA LEU A 113 -1.91 12.11 -2.32
C LEU A 113 -1.69 13.54 -1.76
N GLY A 114 -1.25 14.46 -2.62
CA GLY A 114 -0.83 15.81 -2.27
C GLY A 114 0.65 15.94 -1.95
N TYR A 115 1.36 14.82 -1.76
CA TYR A 115 2.77 14.75 -1.35
C TYR A 115 3.57 13.73 -2.17
N VAL A 116 3.15 13.45 -3.40
CA VAL A 116 3.91 12.59 -4.30
C VAL A 116 5.22 13.28 -4.66
N ASN A 117 6.34 12.63 -4.36
CA ASN A 117 7.67 13.15 -4.71
C ASN A 117 8.01 12.78 -6.17
N TYR A 118 7.85 13.75 -7.07
CA TYR A 118 8.09 13.54 -8.50
C TYR A 118 9.58 13.41 -8.85
N GLU A 119 10.48 14.07 -8.11
CA GLU A 119 11.93 13.92 -8.30
C GLU A 119 12.36 12.49 -8.01
N LEU A 120 11.83 11.91 -6.92
CA LEU A 120 12.05 10.50 -6.62
C LEU A 120 11.42 9.58 -7.67
N LEU A 121 10.23 9.92 -8.18
CA LEU A 121 9.54 9.13 -9.20
C LEU A 121 10.29 9.09 -10.55
N GLU A 122 11.02 10.15 -10.90
CA GLU A 122 11.91 10.18 -12.07
C GLU A 122 13.03 9.14 -11.95
N ASP A 123 13.56 8.91 -10.75
CA ASP A 123 14.39 7.76 -10.41
C ASP A 123 13.53 6.55 -9.99
N PHE A 124 12.82 5.99 -10.97
CA PHE A 124 11.84 4.93 -10.71
C PHE A 124 12.39 3.71 -9.92
N PRO A 125 13.64 3.22 -10.13
CA PRO A 125 14.24 2.21 -9.26
C PRO A 125 14.34 2.63 -7.79
N ALA A 126 14.77 3.86 -7.49
CA ALA A 126 14.83 4.38 -6.12
C ALA A 126 13.42 4.57 -5.53
N TRP A 127 12.46 4.99 -6.34
CA TRP A 127 11.05 5.05 -5.95
C TRP A 127 10.48 3.68 -5.56
N LEU A 128 10.85 2.60 -6.28
CA LEU A 128 10.46 1.24 -5.92
C LEU A 128 11.16 0.76 -4.64
N GLU A 129 12.41 1.16 -4.41
CA GLU A 129 13.14 0.83 -3.18
C GLU A 129 12.44 1.41 -1.95
N GLY A 130 11.97 2.66 -2.01
CA GLY A 130 11.22 3.25 -0.90
C GLY A 130 9.82 2.65 -0.66
N LEU A 131 9.31 1.81 -1.59
CA LEU A 131 8.12 0.99 -1.40
C LEU A 131 8.42 -0.42 -0.87
N GLY A 132 9.70 -0.78 -0.70
CA GLY A 132 10.11 -2.14 -0.40
C GLY A 132 9.90 -3.10 -1.56
N LEU A 133 10.08 -2.62 -2.79
CA LEU A 133 9.85 -3.37 -4.05
C LEU A 133 11.08 -3.34 -4.97
N LYS A 134 12.28 -3.14 -4.40
CA LYS A 134 13.54 -3.05 -5.13
C LYS A 134 13.76 -4.18 -6.16
N PRO A 135 13.49 -5.46 -5.87
CA PRO A 135 13.69 -6.53 -6.86
C PRO A 135 12.79 -6.43 -8.09
N MET A 136 11.76 -5.57 -8.08
CA MET A 136 10.86 -5.39 -9.22
C MET A 136 11.41 -4.40 -10.26
N ALA A 137 12.45 -3.61 -9.94
CA ALA A 137 13.00 -2.61 -10.84
C ALA A 137 13.38 -3.15 -12.25
N PRO A 138 13.97 -4.36 -12.39
CA PRO A 138 14.34 -4.89 -13.71
C PRO A 138 13.16 -5.04 -14.69
N TYR A 139 11.92 -5.24 -14.22
CA TYR A 139 10.74 -5.36 -15.08
C TYR A 139 10.38 -4.04 -15.80
N PHE A 140 10.99 -2.92 -15.40
CA PHE A 140 10.68 -1.57 -15.87
C PHE A 140 11.85 -0.86 -16.55
N LYS A 141 13.00 -1.54 -16.72
CA LYS A 141 14.29 -0.94 -17.13
C LYS A 141 14.22 -0.04 -18.38
N ASP A 142 13.36 -0.37 -19.34
CA ASP A 142 13.27 0.33 -20.63
C ASP A 142 11.97 1.14 -20.78
N LYS A 143 11.35 1.50 -19.66
CA LYS A 143 10.06 2.21 -19.65
C LYS A 143 10.19 3.55 -18.93
N LYS A 144 9.52 4.57 -19.47
CA LYS A 144 9.40 5.87 -18.82
C LYS A 144 8.38 5.77 -17.69
N TRP A 145 8.63 6.43 -16.56
CA TRP A 145 7.72 6.36 -15.41
C TRP A 145 6.31 6.83 -15.76
N GLN A 146 6.16 7.79 -16.68
CA GLN A 146 4.87 8.27 -17.17
C GLN A 146 4.04 7.15 -17.80
N ASP A 147 4.67 6.24 -18.55
CA ASP A 147 4.01 5.07 -19.12
C ASP A 147 3.73 4.02 -18.04
N ILE A 148 4.66 3.86 -17.10
CA ILE A 148 4.53 2.89 -15.99
C ILE A 148 3.33 3.21 -15.10
N VAL A 149 3.12 4.48 -14.72
CA VAL A 149 1.99 4.86 -13.84
C VAL A 149 0.63 4.74 -14.52
N GLN A 150 0.59 4.55 -15.85
CA GLN A 150 -0.65 4.24 -16.56
C GLN A 150 -1.04 2.77 -16.50
N MET A 151 -0.11 1.88 -16.14
CA MET A 151 -0.34 0.45 -16.13
C MET A 151 -1.45 0.01 -15.18
N LYS A 152 -2.24 -0.97 -15.64
CA LYS A 152 -3.25 -1.68 -14.88
C LYS A 152 -2.70 -3.01 -14.36
N HIS A 153 -3.50 -3.70 -13.56
CA HIS A 153 -3.15 -5.03 -13.03
C HIS A 153 -2.78 -6.03 -14.14
N GLN A 154 -3.49 -6.02 -15.28
CA GLN A 154 -3.20 -6.91 -16.40
C GLN A 154 -1.84 -6.60 -17.04
N ASP A 155 -1.50 -5.33 -17.24
CA ASP A 155 -0.21 -4.92 -17.79
C ASP A 155 0.95 -5.39 -16.90
N LEU A 156 0.82 -5.22 -15.58
CA LEU A 156 1.79 -5.72 -14.61
C LEU A 156 1.93 -7.26 -14.65
N LYS A 157 0.83 -7.98 -14.86
CA LYS A 157 0.84 -9.43 -15.02
C LYS A 157 1.55 -9.84 -16.32
N TYR A 158 1.33 -9.13 -17.43
CA TYR A 158 2.01 -9.35 -18.70
C TYR A 158 3.50 -9.02 -18.64
N LEU A 159 3.91 -8.10 -17.76
CA LEU A 159 5.33 -7.84 -17.46
C LEU A 159 6.01 -8.94 -16.62
N GLY A 160 5.28 -9.98 -16.21
CA GLY A 160 5.82 -11.09 -15.42
C GLY A 160 5.66 -10.94 -13.90
N ILE A 161 4.97 -9.90 -13.43
CA ILE A 161 4.71 -9.72 -11.98
C ILE A 161 3.48 -10.55 -11.59
N HIS A 162 3.69 -11.82 -11.28
CA HIS A 162 2.60 -12.77 -11.03
C HIS A 162 2.02 -12.71 -9.62
N ASN A 163 2.75 -12.17 -8.64
CA ASN A 163 2.23 -12.02 -7.27
C ASN A 163 1.15 -10.92 -7.21
N LYS A 164 -0.06 -11.30 -6.81
CA LYS A 164 -1.22 -10.38 -6.75
C LYS A 164 -1.04 -9.22 -5.78
N PHE A 165 -0.39 -9.46 -4.64
CA PHE A 165 -0.22 -8.43 -3.61
C PHE A 165 0.77 -7.36 -4.07
N ILE A 166 1.84 -7.79 -4.75
CA ILE A 166 2.80 -6.87 -5.39
C ILE A 166 2.11 -6.06 -6.50
N ARG A 167 1.36 -6.71 -7.41
CA ARG A 167 0.61 -6.00 -8.46
C ARG A 167 -0.35 -4.99 -7.89
N HIS A 168 -1.13 -5.36 -6.88
CA HIS A 168 -2.06 -4.44 -6.23
C HIS A 168 -1.35 -3.27 -5.56
N LYS A 169 -0.24 -3.53 -4.86
CA LYS A 169 0.56 -2.46 -4.25
C LYS A 169 1.06 -1.48 -5.31
N LEU A 170 1.61 -1.96 -6.42
CA LEU A 170 2.04 -1.11 -7.55
C LEU A 170 0.86 -0.33 -8.15
N ALA A 171 -0.22 -1.00 -8.55
CA ALA A 171 -1.39 -0.37 -9.16
C ALA A 171 -2.01 0.71 -8.27
N LYS A 172 -2.06 0.49 -6.95
CA LYS A 172 -2.50 1.47 -5.96
C LYS A 172 -1.62 2.72 -5.97
N HIS A 173 -0.30 2.57 -6.00
CA HIS A 173 0.60 3.72 -5.99
C HIS A 173 0.60 4.45 -7.32
N PHE A 174 0.54 3.73 -8.44
CA PHE A 174 0.36 4.33 -9.78
C PHE A 174 -0.94 5.14 -9.84
N TRP A 175 -2.01 4.62 -9.24
CA TRP A 175 -3.26 5.34 -9.09
C TRP A 175 -3.13 6.62 -8.27
N ILE A 176 -2.40 6.59 -7.14
CA ILE A 176 -2.13 7.80 -6.33
C ILE A 176 -1.38 8.84 -7.15
N VAL A 177 -0.36 8.46 -7.91
CA VAL A 177 0.38 9.39 -8.78
C VAL A 177 -0.57 10.04 -9.79
N ARG A 178 -1.40 9.24 -10.48
CA ARG A 178 -2.37 9.79 -11.45
C ARG A 178 -3.37 10.75 -10.80
N GLN A 179 -3.85 10.41 -9.60
CA GLN A 179 -4.71 11.32 -8.83
C GLN A 179 -3.99 12.61 -8.48
N ASP A 180 -2.74 12.54 -8.03
CA ASP A 180 -1.95 13.72 -7.67
C ASP A 180 -1.72 14.63 -8.88
N MET A 181 -1.43 14.05 -10.05
CA MET A 181 -1.25 14.80 -11.31
C MET A 181 -2.51 15.59 -11.68
N VAL A 182 -3.70 14.96 -11.66
CA VAL A 182 -4.94 15.65 -12.04
C VAL A 182 -5.47 16.59 -10.94
N PHE A 183 -5.11 16.33 -9.69
CA PHE A 183 -5.57 17.12 -8.55
C PHE A 183 -4.98 18.53 -8.61
N LYS A 184 -3.77 18.66 -9.13
CA LYS A 184 -3.14 19.97 -9.42
C LYS A 184 -3.92 20.79 -10.44
N ASP A 185 -4.65 20.13 -11.34
CA ASP A 185 -5.53 20.76 -12.33
C ASP A 185 -6.97 20.93 -11.82
N GLY A 186 -7.25 20.58 -10.56
CA GLY A 186 -8.58 20.66 -9.95
C GLY A 186 -9.54 19.54 -10.37
N ILE A 187 -9.07 18.52 -11.09
CA ILE A 187 -9.88 17.40 -11.58
C ILE A 187 -9.83 16.26 -10.57
N ARG A 188 -10.99 15.64 -10.29
CA ARG A 188 -11.10 14.43 -9.46
C ARG A 188 -11.27 13.19 -10.32
N LEU A 189 -10.37 12.22 -10.17
CA LEU A 189 -10.48 10.92 -10.83
C LEU A 189 -11.44 9.98 -10.08
N PRO A 190 -12.16 9.09 -10.80
CA PRO A 190 -13.06 8.09 -10.21
C PRO A 190 -12.29 7.08 -9.35
N ARG A 191 -12.96 6.30 -8.49
CA ARG A 191 -12.27 5.31 -7.65
C ARG A 191 -11.50 4.28 -8.48
N LEU A 192 -10.31 3.87 -8.01
CA LEU A 192 -9.54 2.78 -8.62
C LEU A 192 -10.41 1.54 -8.84
N GLU A 193 -10.41 1.03 -10.07
CA GLU A 193 -11.02 -0.24 -10.44
C GLU A 193 -10.45 -1.34 -9.54
N LYS A 194 -11.32 -2.10 -8.88
CA LYS A 194 -10.87 -3.27 -8.13
C LYS A 194 -10.30 -4.28 -9.13
N GLU A 195 -9.16 -4.89 -8.81
CA GLU A 195 -8.71 -6.07 -9.54
C GLU A 195 -9.87 -7.07 -9.57
N PRO A 196 -10.28 -7.58 -10.74
CA PRO A 196 -11.26 -8.65 -10.79
C PRO A 196 -10.79 -9.74 -9.84
N ASN A 197 -11.72 -10.32 -9.09
CA ASN A 197 -11.39 -11.34 -8.13
C ASN A 197 -10.87 -12.56 -8.91
N ASP A 198 -9.56 -12.62 -9.11
CA ASP A 198 -8.90 -13.79 -9.69
C ASP A 198 -9.27 -14.94 -8.75
N ASN A 199 -10.20 -15.77 -9.19
CA ASN A 199 -10.74 -16.88 -8.42
C ASN A 199 -9.62 -17.92 -8.26
N TRP A 200 -8.73 -17.68 -7.30
CA TRP A 200 -7.51 -18.45 -7.01
C TRP A 200 -7.81 -19.83 -6.40
N ASN A 201 -9.02 -20.32 -6.59
CA ASN A 201 -9.47 -21.62 -6.12
C ASN A 201 -8.91 -22.71 -7.04
N GLY A 202 -7.61 -22.99 -6.93
CA GLY A 202 -6.98 -24.16 -7.56
C GLY A 202 -5.65 -23.92 -8.26
N ALA A 203 -5.24 -22.66 -8.48
CA ALA A 203 -3.92 -22.40 -9.06
C ALA A 203 -2.81 -22.85 -8.09
N LYS A 204 -1.90 -23.70 -8.57
CA LYS A 204 -0.71 -24.11 -7.83
C LYS A 204 0.05 -22.86 -7.37
N PHE A 205 0.31 -22.75 -6.08
CA PHE A 205 1.09 -21.65 -5.52
C PHE A 205 2.48 -21.65 -6.14
N SER A 206 2.75 -20.69 -7.03
CA SER A 206 4.05 -20.51 -7.68
C SER A 206 4.86 -19.43 -6.97
N ILE A 207 6.08 -19.74 -6.58
CA ILE A 207 7.01 -18.78 -5.97
C ILE A 207 7.73 -18.01 -7.07
N ASP A 208 7.70 -16.68 -7.00
CA ASP A 208 8.61 -15.83 -7.75
C ASP A 208 9.90 -15.67 -6.92
N TYR A 209 10.98 -16.30 -7.36
CA TYR A 209 12.26 -16.26 -6.66
C TYR A 209 12.89 -14.86 -6.63
N ASN A 210 12.50 -13.94 -7.51
CA ASN A 210 13.01 -12.57 -7.45
C ASN A 210 12.50 -11.84 -6.20
N ILE A 211 11.30 -12.17 -5.73
CA ILE A 211 10.73 -11.62 -4.49
C ILE A 211 11.55 -12.03 -3.26
N LEU A 212 12.16 -13.22 -3.29
CA LEU A 212 12.94 -13.75 -2.16
C LEU A 212 14.34 -13.10 -2.03
N LYS A 213 14.74 -12.26 -2.99
CA LYS A 213 16.05 -11.55 -2.94
C LYS A 213 16.07 -10.39 -1.94
N ASP A 214 14.91 -9.96 -1.47
CA ASP A 214 14.75 -8.82 -0.56
C ASP A 214 13.63 -9.13 0.46
N GLU A 215 13.94 -8.99 1.75
CA GLU A 215 13.01 -9.38 2.80
C GLU A 215 11.77 -8.48 2.86
N GLU A 216 11.91 -7.20 2.52
CA GLU A 216 10.77 -6.28 2.50
C GLU A 216 9.80 -6.62 1.35
N CYS A 217 10.36 -6.90 0.17
CA CYS A 217 9.61 -7.35 -0.99
C CYS A 217 8.90 -8.68 -0.71
N PHE A 218 9.60 -9.63 -0.08
CA PHE A 218 9.01 -10.89 0.39
C PHE A 218 7.81 -10.64 1.31
N LEU A 219 7.93 -9.78 2.32
CA LEU A 219 6.82 -9.46 3.20
C LEU A 219 5.66 -8.78 2.45
N ASN A 220 5.94 -7.89 1.49
CA ASN A 220 4.91 -7.29 0.63
C ASN A 220 4.20 -8.31 -0.29
N SER A 221 4.80 -9.48 -0.52
CA SER A 221 4.25 -10.55 -1.36
C SER A 221 3.20 -11.42 -0.66
N ILE A 222 3.13 -11.36 0.67
CA ILE A 222 2.19 -12.17 1.48
C ILE A 222 0.97 -11.38 1.93
N GLY A 223 1.01 -10.05 1.88
CA GLY A 223 -0.08 -9.19 2.31
C GLY A 223 0.21 -7.70 2.13
N TYR A 224 -0.83 -6.90 2.32
CA TYR A 224 -0.76 -5.45 2.20
C TYR A 224 0.05 -4.83 3.34
N ASP A 225 1.01 -3.99 2.98
CA ASP A 225 1.85 -3.20 3.89
C ASP A 225 2.61 -4.04 4.93
N PHE A 226 2.86 -5.31 4.65
CA PHE A 226 3.63 -6.18 5.54
C PHE A 226 5.13 -5.88 5.47
N GLY A 227 5.63 -5.26 4.39
CA GLY A 227 7.01 -4.76 4.34
C GLY A 227 7.38 -3.82 5.48
N ALA A 228 6.44 -2.97 5.92
CA ALA A 228 6.65 -2.04 7.04
C ALA A 228 6.84 -2.73 8.42
N LEU A 229 6.62 -4.05 8.48
CA LEU A 229 6.84 -4.89 9.65
C LEU A 229 8.26 -5.47 9.68
N LEU A 230 9.07 -5.30 8.63
CA LEU A 230 10.43 -5.83 8.54
C LEU A 230 11.29 -5.54 9.80
N PRO A 231 11.24 -4.33 10.42
CA PRO A 231 12.00 -4.05 11.63
C PRO A 231 11.70 -5.00 12.82
N LEU A 232 10.49 -5.58 12.90
CA LEU A 232 10.13 -6.53 13.97
C LEU A 232 10.87 -7.86 13.84
N PHE A 233 11.32 -8.23 12.64
CA PHE A 233 12.03 -9.48 12.39
C PHE A 233 13.53 -9.41 12.73
N ARG A 234 14.04 -8.27 13.20
CA ARG A 234 15.40 -8.11 13.75
C ARG A 234 16.52 -8.65 12.84
N GLY A 235 16.39 -8.43 11.53
CA GLY A 235 17.39 -8.84 10.54
C GLY A 235 17.31 -10.30 10.09
N LYS A 236 16.30 -11.06 10.56
CA LYS A 236 16.04 -12.41 10.03
C LYS A 236 15.88 -12.39 8.52
N LYS A 237 16.41 -13.40 7.85
CA LYS A 237 16.25 -13.67 6.41
C LYS A 237 14.92 -14.37 6.14
N TRP A 238 14.43 -14.28 4.90
CA TRP A 238 13.11 -14.82 4.53
C TRP A 238 12.96 -16.31 4.89
N ASN A 239 14.03 -17.10 4.73
CA ASN A 239 14.06 -18.53 5.04
C ASN A 239 13.99 -18.80 6.56
N GLU A 240 14.48 -17.88 7.39
CA GLU A 240 14.30 -17.94 8.85
C GLU A 240 12.90 -17.46 9.26
N MET A 241 12.33 -16.48 8.55
CA MET A 241 10.99 -15.96 8.83
C MET A 241 9.91 -17.02 8.62
N ILE A 242 10.02 -17.83 7.57
CA ILE A 242 9.01 -18.86 7.26
C ILE A 242 8.97 -20.01 8.28
N GLU A 243 10.01 -20.12 9.12
CA GLU A 243 10.09 -21.11 10.20
C GLU A 243 9.41 -20.62 11.49
N LEU A 244 9.08 -19.33 11.59
CA LEU A 244 8.46 -18.75 12.78
C LEU A 244 7.04 -19.29 12.98
N ASN A 245 6.77 -19.76 14.20
CA ASN A 245 5.43 -20.13 14.63
C ASN A 245 4.70 -18.94 15.27
N LYS A 246 3.46 -19.16 15.73
CA LYS A 246 2.63 -18.10 16.32
C LYS A 246 3.26 -17.53 17.60
N GLU A 247 3.86 -18.37 18.43
CA GLU A 247 4.52 -17.96 19.69
C GLU A 247 5.76 -17.10 19.39
N ASP A 248 6.57 -17.49 18.41
CA ASP A 248 7.73 -16.69 17.98
C ASP A 248 7.30 -15.29 17.53
N MET A 249 6.19 -15.20 16.77
CA MET A 249 5.63 -13.93 16.33
C MET A 249 5.15 -13.07 17.52
N ILE A 250 4.51 -13.67 18.54
CA ILE A 250 4.15 -12.94 19.77
C ILE A 250 5.41 -12.40 20.46
N ASN A 251 6.45 -13.23 20.58
CA ASN A 251 7.74 -12.85 21.17
C ASN A 251 8.51 -11.78 20.38
N LEU A 252 8.25 -11.66 19.07
CA LEU A 252 8.74 -10.57 18.23
C LEU A 252 7.93 -9.27 18.38
N GLY A 253 6.82 -9.29 19.14
CA GLY A 253 5.99 -8.12 19.42
C GLY A 253 4.78 -7.96 18.50
N PHE A 254 4.36 -9.03 17.79
CA PHE A 254 3.15 -8.97 16.98
C PHE A 254 1.90 -9.03 17.86
N THR A 255 1.13 -7.93 17.88
CA THR A 255 -0.09 -7.82 18.68
C THR A 255 -1.38 -8.06 17.88
N ASN A 256 -1.33 -7.91 16.55
CA ASN A 256 -2.51 -8.09 15.71
C ASN A 256 -2.67 -9.55 15.28
N GLN A 257 -3.57 -10.26 15.96
CA GLN A 257 -3.84 -11.69 15.74
C GLN A 257 -4.25 -12.01 14.28
N ILE A 258 -5.00 -11.12 13.63
CA ILE A 258 -5.45 -11.32 12.25
C ILE A 258 -4.24 -11.27 11.29
N LYS A 259 -3.40 -10.23 11.39
CA LYS A 259 -2.17 -10.13 10.58
C LYS A 259 -1.25 -11.32 10.81
N MET A 260 -1.06 -11.71 12.07
CA MET A 260 -0.23 -12.86 12.43
C MET A 260 -0.76 -14.16 11.81
N ASN A 261 -2.07 -14.42 11.88
CA ASN A 261 -2.68 -15.59 11.25
C ASN A 261 -2.48 -15.61 9.73
N ILE A 262 -2.60 -14.45 9.08
CA ILE A 262 -2.32 -14.30 7.64
C ILE A 262 -0.86 -14.62 7.33
N MET A 263 0.08 -14.04 8.08
CA MET A 263 1.53 -14.29 7.92
C MET A 263 1.87 -15.77 8.12
N CYS A 264 1.47 -16.39 9.25
CA CYS A 264 1.74 -17.80 9.52
C CYS A 264 1.10 -18.74 8.47
N SER A 265 -0.05 -18.36 7.91
CA SER A 265 -0.67 -19.10 6.80
C SER A 265 0.17 -18.97 5.52
N ALA A 266 0.64 -17.76 5.21
CA ALA A 266 1.49 -17.52 4.05
C ALA A 266 2.86 -18.22 4.17
N PHE A 267 3.52 -18.14 5.32
CA PHE A 267 4.79 -18.82 5.60
C PHE A 267 4.70 -20.33 5.39
N ARG A 268 3.63 -20.97 5.88
CA ARG A 268 3.37 -22.40 5.62
C ARG A 268 3.20 -22.72 4.13
N LYS A 269 2.64 -21.81 3.32
CA LYS A 269 2.51 -22.00 1.86
C LYS A 269 3.86 -21.90 1.17
N TYR A 270 4.68 -20.92 1.54
CA TYR A 270 6.06 -20.80 1.04
C TYR A 270 6.90 -22.03 1.40
N LYS A 271 6.86 -22.46 2.67
CA LYS A 271 7.57 -23.65 3.16
C LYS A 271 7.19 -24.95 2.43
N LYS A 272 5.93 -25.08 1.98
CA LYS A 272 5.46 -26.26 1.21
C LYS A 272 5.83 -26.23 -0.26
N ALA A 273 6.16 -25.06 -0.81
CA ALA A 273 6.40 -24.86 -2.23
C ALA A 273 7.89 -24.80 -2.60
N ILE A 274 8.77 -24.74 -1.59
CA ILE A 274 10.22 -24.91 -1.68
C ILE A 274 10.52 -26.38 -1.39
#